data_AF-A0A3M1Q4G0-F1
#
_entry.id   AF-A0A3M1Q4G0-F1
#
_cell.length_a   1.000
_cell.length_b   1.000
_cell.length_c   1.000
_cell.angle_alpha   90.00
_cell.angle_beta   90.00
_cell.angle_gamma   90.00
#
_symmetry.space_group_name_H-M   'P 1'
#
loop_
_entity.id
_entity.type
_entity.pdbx_description
1 polymer ?
#
loop_
_entity_poly.entity_id
_entity_poly.type
_entity_poly.pdbx_seq_one_letter_code
_entity_poly.pdbx_strand_id
1 'polypeptide(L)'
;MPDGCDRCPGRDDGVDADDDGVPNGCDICPGGDDNVDSDGDGVPDACELLACQADLNANGSVDFEDLAVLLANFDAADPSRDEGDINGDGLIEIADLALLLSVFEETCP
;
A
#
# COMPACT_ATOMS: atom_id res chain seq x y z
N MET A 1 -6.10 10.50 29.99
CA MET A 1 -6.09 9.03 29.94
C MET A 1 -4.68 8.57 30.33
N PRO A 2 -4.47 7.46 31.06
CA PRO A 2 -3.13 6.97 31.36
C PRO A 2 -2.46 6.38 30.10
N ASP A 3 -1.19 6.72 29.83
CA ASP A 3 -0.40 6.30 28.65
C ASP A 3 -0.34 4.78 28.39
N GLY A 4 -0.66 3.93 29.38
CA GLY A 4 -0.69 2.47 29.21
C GLY A 4 -1.91 1.92 28.47
N CYS A 5 -2.87 2.77 28.14
CA CYS A 5 -4.07 2.45 27.34
C CYS A 5 -4.29 3.46 26.20
N ASP A 6 -3.29 4.29 25.89
CA ASP A 6 -3.34 5.30 24.82
C ASP A 6 -2.89 4.64 23.50
N ARG A 7 -3.87 4.29 22.65
CA ARG A 7 -3.63 3.62 21.36
C ARG A 7 -3.17 4.62 20.30
N CYS A 8 -3.62 5.87 20.39
CA CYS A 8 -3.21 6.96 19.51
C CYS A 8 -2.68 8.16 20.31
N PRO A 9 -1.37 8.24 20.61
CA PRO A 9 -0.80 9.25 21.50
C PRO A 9 -1.22 10.69 21.18
N GLY A 10 -1.91 11.32 22.13
CA GLY A 10 -2.37 12.71 21.99
C GLY A 10 -3.61 12.90 21.11
N ARG A 11 -4.29 11.82 20.72
CA ARG A 11 -5.58 11.83 20.02
C ARG A 11 -6.66 11.11 20.86
N ASP A 12 -7.89 11.12 20.39
CA ASP A 12 -9.03 10.52 21.10
C ASP A 12 -9.19 9.05 20.67
N ASP A 13 -8.96 8.12 21.60
CA ASP A 13 -9.12 6.68 21.35
C ASP A 13 -10.59 6.23 21.41
N GLY A 14 -11.52 7.10 21.81
CA GLY A 14 -12.94 6.78 21.94
C GLY A 14 -13.73 6.88 20.64
N VAL A 15 -13.10 7.31 19.55
CA VAL A 15 -13.73 7.52 18.25
C VAL A 15 -13.04 6.62 17.23
N ASP A 16 -13.83 5.71 16.68
CA ASP A 16 -13.50 4.75 15.63
C ASP A 16 -14.72 4.79 14.68
N ALA A 17 -14.54 5.25 13.45
CA ALA A 17 -15.65 5.61 12.56
C ALA A 17 -16.08 4.48 11.63
N ASP A 18 -15.17 3.55 11.37
CA ASP A 18 -15.35 2.35 10.54
C ASP A 18 -15.39 1.05 11.37
N ASP A 19 -15.24 1.15 12.70
CA ASP A 19 -15.35 0.05 13.66
C ASP A 19 -14.30 -1.06 13.41
N ASP A 20 -13.12 -0.71 12.91
CA ASP A 20 -12.02 -1.64 12.64
C ASP A 20 -11.13 -1.93 13.88
N GLY A 21 -11.36 -1.19 14.97
CA GLY A 21 -10.62 -1.29 16.21
C GLY A 21 -9.38 -0.41 16.29
N VAL A 22 -9.11 0.43 15.28
CA VAL A 22 -8.12 1.51 15.28
C VAL A 22 -8.84 2.86 15.37
N PRO A 23 -8.62 3.65 16.43
CA PRO A 23 -9.29 4.93 16.55
C PRO A 23 -8.89 5.89 15.44
N ASN A 24 -9.80 6.78 15.01
CA ASN A 24 -9.60 7.78 13.95
C ASN A 24 -8.30 8.61 14.10
N GLY A 25 -7.78 8.72 15.32
CA GLY A 25 -6.52 9.40 15.60
C GLY A 25 -5.29 8.70 15.02
N CYS A 26 -5.31 7.39 14.87
CA CYS A 26 -4.22 6.59 14.30
C CYS A 26 -4.67 5.65 13.17
N ASP A 27 -5.93 5.79 12.74
CA ASP A 27 -6.51 5.25 11.51
C ASP A 27 -5.73 5.75 10.28
N ILE A 28 -5.13 4.80 9.57
CA ILE A 28 -4.36 5.01 8.33
C ILE A 28 -5.32 4.97 7.14
N CYS A 29 -6.36 4.13 7.19
CA CYS A 29 -7.30 3.84 6.11
C CYS A 29 -8.74 4.26 6.45
N PRO A 30 -9.10 5.56 6.38
CA PRO A 30 -10.44 5.99 6.76
C PRO A 30 -11.55 5.30 5.96
N GLY A 31 -12.41 4.55 6.64
CA GLY A 31 -13.46 3.72 6.04
C GLY A 31 -13.04 2.26 5.78
N GLY A 32 -11.92 1.82 6.34
CA GLY A 32 -11.21 0.58 6.04
C GLY A 32 -10.68 -0.12 7.31
N ASP A 33 -10.20 -1.35 7.20
CA ASP A 33 -9.58 -2.06 8.34
C ASP A 33 -8.05 -2.01 8.24
N ASP A 34 -7.43 -1.30 9.18
CA ASP A 34 -5.98 -1.11 9.31
C ASP A 34 -5.24 -2.39 9.74
N ASN A 35 -5.95 -3.42 10.22
CA ASN A 35 -5.33 -4.64 10.74
C ASN A 35 -5.25 -5.76 9.69
N VAL A 36 -5.80 -5.54 8.50
CA VAL A 36 -5.75 -6.49 7.40
C VAL A 36 -4.66 -6.05 6.44
N ASP A 37 -3.62 -6.87 6.34
CA ASP A 37 -2.52 -6.74 5.40
C ASP A 37 -2.25 -8.16 4.87
N SER A 38 -2.88 -8.48 3.74
CA SER A 38 -2.96 -9.82 3.17
C SER A 38 -1.66 -10.21 2.46
N ASP A 39 -0.90 -9.24 1.94
CA ASP A 39 0.34 -9.48 1.21
C ASP A 39 1.61 -9.19 2.04
N GLY A 40 1.47 -8.54 3.18
CA GLY A 40 2.51 -8.33 4.18
C GLY A 40 3.45 -7.17 3.88
N ASP A 41 3.03 -6.22 3.04
CA ASP A 41 3.84 -5.06 2.62
C ASP A 41 3.87 -3.93 3.66
N GLY A 42 3.02 -4.01 4.69
CA GLY A 42 2.89 -3.03 5.77
C GLY A 42 1.91 -1.89 5.48
N VAL A 43 1.20 -1.93 4.35
CA VAL A 43 0.05 -1.08 4.00
C VAL A 43 -1.22 -1.92 4.16
N PRO A 44 -2.22 -1.48 4.93
CA PRO A 44 -3.45 -2.28 5.05
C PRO A 44 -4.20 -2.40 3.71
N ASP A 45 -4.83 -3.55 3.45
CA ASP A 45 -5.59 -3.86 2.23
C ASP A 45 -6.61 -2.75 1.88
N ALA A 46 -7.17 -2.09 2.90
CA ALA A 46 -8.15 -1.03 2.71
C ALA A 46 -7.54 0.32 2.28
N CYS A 47 -6.24 0.52 2.51
CA CYS A 47 -5.42 1.61 2.00
C CYS A 47 -4.75 1.29 0.67
N GLU A 48 -4.77 0.03 0.23
CA GLU A 48 -4.18 -0.34 -1.05
C GLU A 48 -4.92 0.36 -2.20
N LEU A 49 -4.31 1.44 -2.68
CA LEU A 49 -4.61 1.99 -3.99
C LEU A 49 -3.68 1.31 -5.01
N LEU A 50 -4.20 1.01 -6.20
CA LEU A 50 -3.38 0.50 -7.31
C LEU A 50 -2.14 1.39 -7.58
N ALA A 51 -2.22 2.69 -7.27
CA ALA A 51 -1.10 3.62 -7.34
C ALA A 51 0.00 3.32 -6.30
N CYS A 52 -0.35 2.87 -5.10
CA CYS A 52 0.64 2.49 -4.09
C CYS A 52 1.36 1.19 -4.49
N GLN A 53 0.63 0.21 -5.04
CA GLN A 53 1.24 -1.03 -5.58
C GLN A 53 2.17 -0.77 -6.77
N ALA A 54 1.95 0.32 -7.52
CA ALA A 54 2.79 0.69 -8.66
C ALA A 54 3.98 1.61 -8.30
N ASP A 55 4.07 2.12 -7.06
CA ASP A 55 5.20 2.89 -6.54
C ASP A 55 6.28 1.95 -5.96
N LEU A 56 6.97 1.25 -6.87
CA LEU A 56 7.92 0.19 -6.55
C LEU A 56 9.20 0.67 -5.85
N ASN A 57 9.46 1.98 -5.85
CA ASN A 57 10.59 2.56 -5.11
C ASN A 57 10.19 3.31 -3.83
N ALA A 58 8.88 3.34 -3.53
CA ALA A 58 8.27 3.96 -2.36
C ALA A 58 8.63 5.45 -2.18
N ASN A 59 8.69 6.22 -3.27
CA ASN A 59 8.92 7.67 -3.22
C ASN A 59 7.62 8.50 -3.09
N GLY A 60 6.47 7.85 -3.09
CA GLY A 60 5.13 8.45 -3.03
C GLY A 60 4.55 8.85 -4.38
N SER A 61 5.14 8.42 -5.50
CA SER A 61 4.72 8.82 -6.86
C SER A 61 5.01 7.72 -7.87
N VAL A 62 4.02 7.35 -8.68
CA VAL A 62 4.21 6.39 -9.77
C VAL A 62 4.79 7.11 -10.98
N ASP A 63 6.08 6.94 -11.26
CA ASP A 63 6.73 7.60 -12.39
C ASP A 63 7.77 6.73 -13.13
N PHE A 64 8.71 7.38 -13.82
CA PHE A 64 9.73 6.68 -14.61
C PHE A 64 10.71 5.90 -13.72
N GLU A 65 10.85 6.26 -12.45
CA GLU A 65 11.68 5.55 -11.48
C GLU A 65 11.05 4.19 -11.16
N ASP A 66 9.73 4.09 -11.04
CA ASP A 66 9.04 2.81 -10.85
C ASP A 66 9.05 1.95 -12.10
N LEU A 67 8.88 2.57 -13.27
CA LEU A 67 9.06 1.86 -14.53
C LEU A 67 10.47 1.28 -14.63
N ALA A 68 11.49 1.97 -14.12
CA ALA A 68 12.86 1.45 -14.09
C ALA A 68 13.01 0.26 -13.14
N VAL A 69 12.33 0.26 -11.99
CA VAL A 69 12.28 -0.89 -11.07
C VAL A 69 11.60 -2.09 -11.74
N LEU A 70 10.40 -1.89 -12.32
CA LEU A 70 9.66 -2.95 -13.01
C LEU A 70 10.49 -3.58 -14.14
N LEU A 71 11.13 -2.75 -14.95
CA LEU A 71 11.99 -3.23 -16.04
C LEU A 71 13.29 -3.89 -15.56
N ALA A 72 13.79 -3.54 -14.37
CA ALA A 72 14.97 -4.18 -13.79
C ALA A 72 14.69 -5.62 -13.33
N ASN A 73 13.45 -5.92 -12.95
CA ASN A 73 13.00 -7.23 -12.47
C ASN A 73 12.13 -7.99 -13.49
N PHE A 74 12.02 -7.49 -14.72
CA PHE A 74 11.19 -8.11 -15.76
C PHE A 74 11.58 -9.57 -16.02
N ASP A 75 10.59 -10.47 -16.14
CA ASP A 75 10.77 -11.93 -16.28
C ASP A 75 11.31 -12.62 -15.01
N ALA A 76 11.26 -11.95 -13.84
CA ALA A 76 11.46 -12.62 -12.56
C ALA A 76 10.27 -13.55 -12.23
N ALA A 77 10.58 -14.68 -11.59
CA ALA A 77 9.61 -15.70 -11.21
C ALA A 77 9.52 -15.79 -9.68
N ASP A 78 8.29 -15.87 -9.17
CA ASP A 78 7.96 -15.76 -7.74
C ASP A 78 8.43 -14.44 -7.06
N PRO A 79 8.34 -13.26 -7.72
CA PRO A 79 8.67 -12.00 -7.08
C PRO A 79 7.53 -11.51 -6.18
N SER A 80 7.86 -10.61 -5.25
CA SER A 80 6.83 -9.90 -4.48
C SER A 80 6.24 -8.72 -5.28
N ARG A 81 5.13 -8.16 -4.79
CA ARG A 81 4.50 -6.97 -5.37
C ARG A 81 5.47 -5.78 -5.46
N ASP A 82 6.23 -5.54 -4.39
CA ASP A 82 7.28 -4.51 -4.32
C ASP A 82 8.40 -4.68 -5.35
N GLU A 83 8.59 -5.91 -5.87
CA GLU A 83 9.59 -6.20 -6.90
C GLU A 83 9.06 -5.93 -8.31
N GLY A 84 7.74 -5.76 -8.48
CA GLY A 84 7.09 -5.40 -9.73
C GLY A 84 5.93 -6.30 -10.16
N ASP A 85 5.54 -7.32 -9.38
CA ASP A 85 4.34 -8.14 -9.63
C ASP A 85 3.08 -7.44 -9.12
N ILE A 86 2.72 -6.35 -9.79
CA ILE A 86 1.64 -5.45 -9.38
C ILE A 86 0.29 -6.19 -9.33
N ASN A 87 0.11 -7.24 -10.15
CA ASN A 87 -1.15 -7.98 -10.20
C ASN A 87 -1.22 -9.17 -9.23
N GLY A 88 -0.08 -9.63 -8.71
CA GLY A 88 0.04 -10.71 -7.73
C GLY A 88 -0.13 -12.11 -8.32
N ASP A 89 0.19 -12.32 -9.60
CA ASP A 89 0.09 -13.64 -10.26
C ASP A 89 1.39 -14.44 -10.26
N GLY A 90 2.44 -13.91 -9.62
CA GLY A 90 3.74 -14.53 -9.41
C GLY A 90 4.70 -14.38 -10.58
N LEU A 91 4.43 -13.45 -11.50
CA LEU A 91 5.26 -13.15 -12.67
C LEU A 91 5.36 -11.64 -12.87
N ILE A 92 6.55 -11.13 -13.24
CA ILE A 92 6.69 -9.74 -13.71
C ILE A 92 6.65 -9.74 -15.23
N GLU A 93 5.49 -9.41 -15.79
CA GLU A 93 5.26 -9.41 -17.23
C GLU A 93 4.58 -8.14 -17.76
N ILE A 94 4.04 -8.22 -18.97
CA ILE A 94 3.37 -7.08 -19.62
C ILE A 94 2.06 -6.71 -18.92
N ALA A 95 1.46 -7.63 -18.17
CA ALA A 95 0.29 -7.36 -17.35
C ALA A 95 0.62 -6.30 -16.28
N ASP A 96 1.75 -6.44 -15.59
CA ASP A 96 2.20 -5.50 -14.58
C ASP A 96 2.62 -4.17 -15.20
N LEU A 97 3.28 -4.21 -16.35
CA LEU A 97 3.56 -2.99 -17.10
C LEU A 97 2.27 -2.24 -17.47
N ALA A 98 1.21 -2.95 -17.85
CA ALA A 98 -0.06 -2.33 -18.17
C ALA A 98 -0.73 -1.73 -16.93
N LEU A 99 -0.59 -2.36 -15.77
CA LEU A 99 -1.06 -1.82 -14.49
C LEU A 99 -0.28 -0.58 -14.09
N LEU A 100 1.05 -0.60 -14.14
CA LEU A 100 1.90 0.56 -13.85
C LEU A 100 1.52 1.75 -14.74
N LEU A 101 1.35 1.51 -16.04
CA LEU A 101 0.96 2.56 -16.99
C LEU A 101 -0.48 3.05 -16.81
N SER A 102 -1.35 2.29 -16.14
CA SER A 102 -2.74 2.70 -15.87
C SER A 102 -2.85 3.76 -14.77
N VAL A 103 -1.83 3.87 -13.92
CA VAL A 103 -1.74 4.80 -12.79
C VAL A 103 -0.49 5.68 -12.85
N PHE A 104 0.12 5.81 -14.03
CA PHE A 104 1.32 6.63 -14.23
C PHE A 104 1.02 8.11 -13.92
N GLU A 105 1.93 8.76 -13.18
CA GLU A 105 1.79 10.11 -12.59
C GLU A 105 0.78 10.23 -11.44
N GLU A 106 0.21 9.13 -10.93
CA GLU A 106 -0.59 9.14 -9.70
C GLU A 106 0.32 9.14 -8.46
N THR A 107 -0.18 9.70 -7.35
CA THR A 107 0.52 9.74 -6.06
C THR A 107 -0.15 8.80 -5.07
N CYS A 108 0.65 8.09 -4.27
CA CYS A 108 0.18 7.35 -3.10
C CYS A 108 0.09 8.33 -1.90
N PRO A 109 -1.12 8.66 -1.39
CA PRO A 109 -1.31 9.60 -0.29
C PRO A 109 -0.93 9.04 1.09
#